data_AF-A0A7V8RD44-F1
#
_entry.id   AF-A0A7V8RD44-F1
#
_cell.length_a   1.000
_cell.length_b   1.000
_cell.length_c   1.000
_cell.angle_alpha   90.00
_cell.angle_beta   90.00
_cell.angle_gamma   90.00
#
_symmetry.space_group_name_H-M   'P 1'
#
loop_
_entity.id
_entity.type
_entity.pdbx_description
1 polymer ?
#
loop_
_entity_poly.entity_id
_entity_poly.type
_entity_poly.pdbx_seq_one_letter_code
_entity_poly.pdbx_strand_id
1 'polypeptide(L)'
;MIDNIWHLRGSVELPPDVTDAITIERLEEFLVKQAKPVRNDTNSSITFYSPLWENPLIANNGLVLAMYDQGNFRIEPAPEGRHLRYDLRSLHGLMFCLAGALLFLVFVGFFRGFAAAVPVCLFVFGWLYGGNMLLAWVRIPSAIRNVVRGS
;
A
#
# COMPACT_ATOMS: atom_id res chain seq x y z
N MET A 1 0.15 -1.59 18.53
CA MET A 1 1.33 -0.77 18.16
C MET A 1 2.09 -1.38 16.99
N ILE A 2 2.32 -2.70 16.99
CA ILE A 2 2.98 -3.41 15.87
C ILE A 2 2.13 -3.39 14.58
N ASP A 3 0.79 -3.38 14.68
CA ASP A 3 -0.09 -3.26 13.50
C ASP A 3 0.17 -1.99 12.67
N ASN A 4 0.68 -0.91 13.27
CA ASN A 4 0.92 0.33 12.51
C ASN A 4 2.10 0.24 11.54
N ILE A 5 2.95 -0.78 11.66
CA ILE A 5 4.17 -0.90 10.84
C ILE A 5 3.81 -1.21 9.38
N TRP A 6 2.77 -2.00 9.17
CA TRP A 6 2.33 -2.42 7.84
C TRP A 6 0.98 -1.84 7.41
N HIS A 7 0.39 -0.96 8.22
CA HIS A 7 -0.82 -0.22 7.86
C HIS A 7 -0.48 1.20 7.45
N LEU A 8 -0.88 1.60 6.24
CA LEU A 8 -0.90 3.00 5.82
C LEU A 8 -2.34 3.50 5.92
N ARG A 9 -2.57 4.42 6.88
CA ARG A 9 -3.86 5.06 7.10
C ARG A 9 -3.77 6.54 6.76
N GLY A 10 -4.84 7.06 6.19
CA GLY A 10 -4.97 8.49 5.95
C GLY A 10 -6.38 8.90 5.58
N SER A 11 -6.55 10.19 5.34
CA SER A 11 -7.81 10.79 4.94
C SER A 11 -7.57 11.89 3.91
N VAL A 12 -8.45 11.98 2.93
CA VAL A 12 -8.45 13.04 1.92
C VAL A 12 -9.82 13.70 1.91
N GLU A 13 -9.87 15.02 1.94
CA GLU A 13 -11.11 15.80 1.76
C GLU A 13 -11.69 15.56 0.37
N LEU A 14 -12.99 15.30 0.34
CA LEU A 14 -13.75 15.19 -0.91
C LEU A 14 -14.23 16.58 -1.34
N PRO A 15 -14.10 16.93 -2.64
CA PRO A 15 -14.69 18.15 -3.17
C PRO A 15 -16.21 18.18 -2.95
N PRO A 16 -16.78 19.34 -2.59
CA PRO A 16 -18.21 19.46 -2.28
C PRO A 16 -19.11 19.17 -3.50
N ASP A 17 -18.60 19.37 -4.70
CA ASP A 17 -19.25 19.20 -5.99
C ASP A 17 -19.27 17.75 -6.51
N VAL A 18 -18.47 16.86 -5.93
CA VAL A 18 -18.36 15.46 -6.37
C VAL A 18 -19.26 14.57 -5.52
N THR A 19 -20.14 13.78 -6.15
CA THR A 19 -21.00 12.83 -5.42
C THR A 19 -20.21 11.60 -4.96
N ASP A 20 -20.73 10.89 -3.95
CA ASP A 20 -20.10 9.66 -3.44
C ASP A 20 -19.99 8.61 -4.56
N ALA A 21 -21.02 8.48 -5.40
CA ALA A 21 -21.03 7.56 -6.55
C ALA A 21 -19.89 7.83 -7.54
N ILE A 22 -19.66 9.09 -7.92
CA ILE A 22 -18.55 9.46 -8.82
C ILE A 22 -17.19 9.19 -8.16
N THR A 23 -17.09 9.41 -6.85
CA THR A 23 -15.86 9.12 -6.11
C THR A 23 -15.53 7.63 -6.12
N ILE A 24 -16.53 6.77 -5.91
CA ILE A 24 -16.38 5.32 -5.93
C ILE A 24 -16.01 4.82 -7.33
N GLU A 25 -16.68 5.31 -8.38
CA GLU A 25 -16.35 4.95 -9.77
C GLU A 25 -14.90 5.29 -10.13
N ARG A 26 -14.42 6.49 -9.75
CA ARG A 26 -13.01 6.89 -9.96
C ARG A 26 -12.03 6.02 -9.17
N LEU A 27 -12.40 5.61 -7.95
CA LEU A 27 -11.59 4.72 -7.13
C LEU A 27 -11.53 3.31 -7.73
N GLU A 28 -12.64 2.79 -8.26
CA GLU A 28 -12.68 1.52 -8.95
C GLU A 28 -11.76 1.53 -10.18
N GLU A 29 -11.87 2.54 -11.05
CA GLU A 29 -10.97 2.68 -12.20
C GLU A 29 -9.49 2.76 -11.78
N PHE A 30 -9.20 3.49 -10.69
CA PHE A 30 -7.87 3.56 -10.13
C PHE A 30 -7.37 2.18 -9.67
N LEU A 31 -8.19 1.42 -8.95
CA LEU A 31 -7.83 0.08 -8.48
C LEU A 31 -7.59 -0.89 -9.65
N VAL A 32 -8.40 -0.82 -10.71
CA VAL A 32 -8.19 -1.58 -11.95
C VAL A 32 -6.85 -1.21 -12.59
N LYS A 33 -6.52 0.09 -12.70
CA LYS A 33 -5.20 0.56 -13.18
C LYS A 33 -4.04 0.10 -12.29
N GLN A 34 -4.30 -0.09 -11.00
CA GLN A 34 -3.33 -0.64 -10.04
C GLN A 34 -3.28 -2.18 -10.02
N ALA A 35 -4.01 -2.86 -10.93
CA ALA A 35 -4.15 -4.31 -10.97
C ALA A 35 -4.64 -4.90 -9.64
N LYS A 36 -5.53 -4.19 -8.94
CA LYS A 36 -6.13 -4.60 -7.68
C LYS A 36 -7.61 -4.93 -7.90
N PRO A 37 -8.02 -6.23 -7.85
CA PRO A 37 -9.42 -6.60 -8.00
C PRO A 37 -10.26 -6.03 -6.85
N VAL A 38 -11.34 -5.36 -7.23
CA VAL A 38 -12.36 -4.87 -6.29
C VAL A 38 -13.18 -6.06 -5.79
N ARG A 39 -13.34 -6.16 -4.47
CA ARG A 39 -14.04 -7.29 -3.83
C ARG A 39 -15.38 -6.90 -3.23
N ASN A 40 -15.48 -5.70 -2.70
CA ASN A 40 -16.72 -5.17 -2.17
C ASN A 40 -16.84 -3.72 -2.61
N ASP A 41 -17.95 -3.42 -3.27
CA ASP A 41 -18.35 -2.10 -3.68
C ASP A 41 -19.71 -1.78 -3.07
N THR A 42 -19.75 -0.70 -2.30
CA THR A 42 -20.95 -0.13 -1.70
C THR A 42 -20.90 1.36 -1.98
N ASN A 43 -22.07 2.02 -1.97
CA ASN A 43 -22.19 3.45 -2.26
C ASN A 43 -21.29 4.39 -1.41
N SER A 44 -20.68 3.88 -0.32
CA SER A 44 -19.79 4.65 0.56
C SER A 44 -18.47 3.94 0.88
N SER A 45 -18.23 2.73 0.38
CA SER A 45 -16.97 2.03 0.65
C SER A 45 -16.57 1.06 -0.45
N ILE A 46 -15.27 1.01 -0.72
CA ILE A 46 -14.66 0.10 -1.68
C ILE A 46 -13.49 -0.63 -1.03
N THR A 47 -13.41 -1.94 -1.22
CA THR A 47 -12.31 -2.77 -0.67
C THR A 47 -11.68 -3.62 -1.76
N PHE A 48 -10.37 -3.82 -1.64
CA PHE A 48 -9.63 -4.75 -2.48
C PHE A 48 -8.85 -5.75 -1.63
N TYR A 49 -8.62 -6.93 -2.21
CA TYR A 49 -7.76 -7.96 -1.66
C TYR A 49 -6.98 -8.61 -2.81
N SER A 50 -5.66 -8.49 -2.76
CA SER A 50 -4.74 -8.90 -3.81
C SER A 50 -3.43 -9.34 -3.18
N PRO A 51 -3.34 -10.61 -2.76
CA PRO A 51 -2.11 -11.16 -2.22
C PRO A 51 -0.97 -11.08 -3.23
N LEU A 52 0.21 -10.70 -2.75
CA LEU A 52 1.40 -10.54 -3.58
C LEU A 52 1.86 -11.83 -4.28
N TRP A 53 1.54 -13.00 -3.71
CA TRP A 53 1.89 -14.30 -4.31
C TRP A 53 1.00 -14.70 -5.49
N GLU A 54 -0.18 -14.11 -5.65
CA GLU A 54 -1.06 -14.41 -6.80
C GLU A 54 -0.49 -13.81 -8.08
N ASN A 55 0.20 -12.67 -7.97
CA ASN A 55 0.79 -11.98 -9.12
C ASN A 55 2.11 -11.29 -8.72
N PRO A 56 3.21 -12.04 -8.61
CA PRO A 56 4.51 -11.53 -8.17
C PRO A 56 5.11 -10.47 -9.11
N LEU A 57 4.64 -10.42 -10.37
CA LEU A 57 5.09 -9.45 -11.39
C LEU A 57 4.45 -8.06 -11.27
N ILE A 58 3.40 -7.87 -10.45
CA ILE A 58 2.76 -6.56 -10.20
C ILE A 58 3.75 -5.57 -9.58
N ALA A 59 4.74 -6.05 -8.82
CA ALA A 59 5.80 -5.24 -8.24
C ALA A 59 6.66 -4.50 -9.29
N ASN A 60 6.69 -4.96 -10.55
CA ASN A 60 7.62 -4.46 -11.57
C ASN A 60 7.08 -3.27 -12.38
N ASN A 61 5.77 -2.97 -12.29
CA ASN A 61 5.12 -1.97 -13.15
C ASN A 61 5.09 -0.54 -12.57
N GLY A 62 5.84 -0.25 -11.50
CA GLY A 62 5.84 1.07 -10.86
C GLY A 62 4.48 1.43 -10.22
N LEU A 63 3.65 0.42 -9.96
CA LEU A 63 2.31 0.57 -9.38
C LEU A 63 2.43 1.09 -7.95
N VAL A 64 1.65 2.13 -7.67
CA VAL A 64 1.63 2.85 -6.39
C VAL A 64 1.14 1.96 -5.26
N LEU A 65 0.22 1.03 -5.55
CA LEU A 65 -0.33 0.07 -4.58
C LEU A 65 0.37 -1.30 -4.61
N ALA A 66 1.50 -1.45 -5.29
CA ALA A 66 2.18 -2.74 -5.44
C ALA A 66 2.44 -3.44 -4.09
N MET A 67 2.93 -2.69 -3.09
CA MET A 67 3.26 -3.21 -1.76
C MET A 67 2.05 -3.57 -0.89
N TYR A 68 0.84 -3.19 -1.30
CA TYR A 68 -0.36 -3.34 -0.48
C TYR A 68 -1.19 -4.51 -0.96
N ASP A 69 -1.42 -5.45 -0.05
CA ASP A 69 -2.19 -6.65 -0.33
C ASP A 69 -3.68 -6.48 -0.05
N GLN A 70 -4.04 -5.57 0.83
CA GLN A 70 -5.43 -5.29 1.16
C GLN A 70 -5.62 -3.79 1.33
N GLY A 71 -6.79 -3.30 0.95
CA GLY A 71 -7.14 -1.90 1.20
C GLY A 71 -8.62 -1.72 1.38
N ASN A 72 -8.96 -0.72 2.20
CA ASN A 72 -10.32 -0.35 2.51
C ASN A 72 -10.43 1.18 2.43
N PHE A 73 -11.30 1.64 1.55
CA PHE A 73 -11.61 3.06 1.36
C PHE A 73 -13.05 3.28 1.80
N ARG A 74 -13.28 4.29 2.64
CA ARG A 74 -14.60 4.63 3.20
C ARG A 74 -14.82 6.12 3.14
N ILE A 75 -16.01 6.52 2.70
CA ILE A 75 -16.47 7.89 2.72
C ILE A 75 -17.16 8.13 4.07
N GLU A 76 -16.63 9.05 4.86
CA GLU A 76 -17.18 9.41 6.17
C GLU A 76 -17.59 10.90 6.18
N PRO A 77 -18.75 11.24 6.76
CA PRO A 77 -19.13 12.62 7.01
C PRO A 77 -18.29 13.20 8.16
N ALA A 78 -17.82 14.44 8.01
CA ALA A 78 -17.10 15.20 9.03
C ALA A 78 -17.69 16.62 9.15
N PRO A 79 -17.39 17.35 10.24
CA PRO A 79 -17.91 18.70 10.47
C PRO A 79 -17.55 19.71 9.37
N GLU A 80 -16.41 19.52 8.70
CA GLU A 80 -15.89 20.40 7.64
C GLU A 80 -16.21 19.91 6.22
N GLY A 81 -16.90 18.77 6.07
CA GLY A 81 -17.23 18.18 4.77
C GLY A 81 -17.20 16.65 4.76
N ARG A 82 -17.14 16.06 3.58
CA ARG A 82 -16.98 14.60 3.42
C ARG A 82 -15.51 14.26 3.26
N HIS A 83 -15.04 13.19 3.90
CA HIS A 83 -13.66 12.72 3.78
C HIS A 83 -13.62 11.28 3.32
N LEU A 84 -12.71 10.98 2.40
CA LEU A 84 -12.33 9.63 2.05
C LEU A 84 -11.22 9.16 3.00
N ARG A 85 -11.56 8.25 3.90
CA ARG A 85 -10.58 7.55 4.73
C ARG A 85 -10.12 6.29 4.03
N TYR A 86 -8.83 6.01 4.14
CA TYR A 86 -8.25 4.80 3.60
C TYR A 86 -7.39 4.09 4.65
N ASP A 87 -7.46 2.77 4.65
CA ASP A 87 -6.58 1.88 5.39
C ASP A 87 -6.02 0.83 4.44
N LEU A 88 -4.72 0.86 4.21
CA LEU A 88 -4.00 -0.04 3.32
C LEU A 88 -3.05 -0.92 4.12
N ARG A 89 -3.09 -2.22 3.90
CA ARG A 89 -2.26 -3.23 4.56
C ARG A 89 -1.19 -3.74 3.61
N SER A 90 0.05 -3.84 4.11
CA SER A 90 1.24 -4.28 3.37
C SER A 90 1.93 -5.49 4.02
N LEU A 91 1.15 -6.36 4.68
CA LEU A 91 1.69 -7.49 5.44
C LEU A 91 2.49 -8.43 4.52
N HIS A 92 1.99 -8.70 3.32
CA HIS A 92 2.69 -9.57 2.40
C HIS A 92 3.96 -8.92 1.84
N GLY A 93 3.97 -7.59 1.67
CA GLY A 93 5.16 -6.84 1.25
C GLY A 93 6.24 -6.89 2.33
N LEU A 94 5.86 -6.73 3.60
CA LEU A 94 6.73 -6.90 4.75
C LEU A 94 7.34 -8.32 4.78
N MET A 95 6.50 -9.36 4.67
CA MET A 95 6.97 -10.75 4.66
C MET A 95 7.94 -11.03 3.52
N PHE A 96 7.65 -10.52 2.32
CA PHE A 96 8.52 -10.70 1.16
C PHE A 96 9.88 -10.02 1.36
N CYS A 97 9.89 -8.78 1.86
CA CYS A 97 11.13 -8.06 2.17
C CYS A 97 11.92 -8.74 3.30
N LEU A 98 11.23 -9.27 4.30
CA LEU A 98 11.85 -10.02 5.40
C LEU A 98 12.47 -11.32 4.89
N ALA A 99 11.77 -12.09 4.05
CA ALA A 99 12.29 -13.30 3.43
C ALA A 99 13.54 -13.00 2.59
N GLY A 100 13.50 -11.93 1.80
CA GLY A 100 14.67 -11.45 1.05
C GLY A 100 15.86 -11.13 1.97
N ALA A 101 15.64 -10.37 3.04
CA ALA A 101 16.70 -10.02 4.00
C ALA A 101 17.27 -11.26 4.72
N LEU A 102 16.43 -12.23 5.07
CA LEU A 102 16.84 -13.49 5.68
C LEU A 102 17.71 -14.34 4.73
N LEU A 103 17.46 -14.32 3.43
CA LEU A 103 18.35 -14.98 2.46
C LEU A 103 19.75 -14.38 2.49
N PHE A 104 19.87 -13.04 2.59
CA PHE A 104 21.16 -12.37 2.76
C PHE A 104 21.80 -12.72 4.10
N LEU A 105 21.03 -12.83 5.18
CA LEU A 105 21.53 -13.26 6.49
C LEU A 105 22.15 -14.66 6.40
N VAL A 106 21.46 -15.61 5.77
CA VAL A 106 21.94 -16.99 5.61
C VAL A 106 23.18 -17.03 4.71
N PHE A 107 23.12 -16.35 3.57
CA PHE A 107 24.22 -16.33 2.59
C PHE A 107 25.49 -15.70 3.18
N VAL A 108 25.40 -14.48 3.71
CA VAL A 108 26.55 -13.80 4.32
C VAL A 108 27.00 -14.52 5.59
N GLY A 109 26.06 -15.06 6.37
CA GLY A 109 26.36 -15.83 7.58
C GLY A 109 27.20 -17.06 7.29
N PHE A 110 26.87 -17.77 6.20
CA PHE A 110 27.61 -18.96 5.76
C PHE A 110 29.04 -18.63 5.31
N PHE A 111 29.25 -17.53 4.57
CA PHE A 111 30.57 -17.20 4.00
C PHE A 111 31.46 -16.32 4.89
N ARG A 112 30.88 -15.45 5.71
CA ARG A 112 31.60 -14.39 6.45
C ARG A 112 31.26 -14.35 7.95
N GLY A 113 30.38 -15.23 8.43
CA GLY A 113 29.93 -15.29 9.82
C GLY A 113 28.78 -14.33 10.15
N PHE A 114 28.02 -14.66 11.20
CA PHE A 114 26.82 -13.93 11.58
C PHE A 114 27.06 -12.47 12.00
N ALA A 115 28.24 -12.15 12.56
CA ALA A 115 28.60 -10.78 12.92
C ALA A 115 28.62 -9.83 11.71
N ALA A 116 29.02 -10.33 10.53
CA ALA A 116 28.97 -9.56 9.28
C ALA A 116 27.58 -9.62 8.62
N ALA A 117 26.83 -10.70 8.85
CA ALA A 117 25.54 -10.94 8.20
C ALA A 117 24.39 -10.10 8.76
N VAL A 118 24.35 -9.92 10.09
CA VAL A 118 23.30 -9.14 10.77
C VAL A 118 23.19 -7.70 10.24
N PRO A 119 24.27 -6.88 10.18
CA PRO A 119 24.16 -5.52 9.68
C PRO A 119 23.75 -5.47 8.20
N VAL A 120 24.19 -6.43 7.38
CA VAL A 120 23.78 -6.54 5.97
C VAL A 120 22.29 -6.87 5.87
N CYS A 121 21.79 -7.82 6.66
CA CYS A 121 20.37 -8.17 6.72
C CYS A 121 19.50 -6.97 7.11
N LEU A 122 19.89 -6.24 8.16
CA LEU A 122 19.17 -5.05 8.60
C LEU A 122 19.17 -3.95 7.54
N PHE A 123 20.32 -3.73 6.88
CA PHE A 123 20.43 -2.77 5.79
C PHE A 123 19.54 -3.14 4.61
N VAL A 124 19.59 -4.39 4.15
CA VAL A 124 18.76 -4.90 3.04
C VAL A 124 17.28 -4.80 3.39
N PHE A 125 16.88 -5.18 4.60
CA PHE A 125 15.49 -5.05 5.04
C PHE A 125 15.04 -3.58 5.07
N GLY A 126 15.84 -2.69 5.68
CA GLY A 126 15.54 -1.26 5.73
C GLY A 126 15.46 -0.63 4.34
N TRP A 127 16.33 -1.03 3.42
CA TRP A 127 16.33 -0.57 2.04
C TRP A 127 15.09 -1.06 1.28
N LEU A 128 14.83 -2.38 1.29
CA LEU A 128 13.72 -2.98 0.55
C LEU A 128 12.37 -2.58 1.13
N TYR A 129 12.16 -2.70 2.44
CA TYR A 129 10.87 -2.38 3.03
C TYR A 129 10.70 -0.87 3.26
N GLY A 130 11.67 -0.25 3.94
CA GLY A 130 11.61 1.16 4.30
C GLY A 130 11.65 2.08 3.08
N GLY A 131 12.52 1.82 2.11
CA GLY A 131 12.60 2.61 0.88
C GLY A 131 11.30 2.59 0.07
N ASN A 132 10.70 1.40 -0.09
CA ASN A 132 9.42 1.27 -0.77
C ASN A 132 8.25 1.91 0.01
N MET A 133 8.27 1.84 1.35
CA MET A 133 7.27 2.52 2.17
C MET A 133 7.36 4.04 2.08
N LEU A 134 8.56 4.61 2.10
CA LEU A 134 8.76 6.05 1.93
C LEU A 134 8.23 6.53 0.58
N LEU A 135 8.50 5.80 -0.49
CA LEU A 135 7.94 6.09 -1.81
C LEU A 135 6.41 5.99 -1.81
N ALA A 136 5.86 4.96 -1.18
CA ALA A 136 4.42 4.76 -1.06
C ALA A 136 3.74 5.89 -0.28
N TRP A 137 4.33 6.35 0.82
CA TRP A 137 3.80 7.45 1.65
C TRP A 137 3.70 8.77 0.90
N VAL A 138 4.59 9.02 -0.06
CA VAL A 138 4.52 10.24 -0.89
C VAL A 138 3.56 10.06 -2.07
N ARG A 139 3.61 8.89 -2.73
CA ARG A 139 2.84 8.63 -3.96
C ARG A 139 1.37 8.35 -3.70
N ILE A 140 1.01 7.62 -2.65
CA ILE A 140 -0.37 7.18 -2.38
C ILE A 140 -1.29 8.35 -2.08
N PRO A 141 -1.00 9.27 -1.13
CA PRO A 141 -1.90 10.39 -0.84
C PRO A 141 -2.09 11.29 -2.06
N SER A 142 -1.01 11.49 -2.84
CA SER A 142 -1.04 12.27 -4.08
C SER A 142 -1.91 11.60 -5.15
N ALA A 143 -1.74 10.28 -5.35
CA ALA A 143 -2.54 9.51 -6.30
C ALA A 143 -4.03 9.51 -5.91
N ILE A 144 -4.34 9.24 -4.64
CA ILE A 144 -5.73 9.26 -4.14
C ILE A 144 -6.34 10.65 -4.31
N ARG A 145 -5.60 11.72 -3.99
CA ARG A 145 -6.07 13.10 -4.16
C ARG A 145 -6.36 13.43 -5.61
N ASN A 146 -5.50 13.02 -6.54
CA ASN A 146 -5.71 13.25 -7.97
C ASN A 146 -6.95 12.50 -8.49
N VAL A 147 -7.11 11.24 -8.08
CA VAL A 147 -8.29 10.42 -8.41
C VAL A 147 -9.57 11.08 -7.90
N VAL A 148 -9.59 11.52 -6.65
CA VAL A 148 -10.74 12.19 -6.05
C VAL A 148 -11.06 13.52 -6.75
N ARG A 149 -10.04 14.33 -7.07
CA ARG A 149 -10.21 15.64 -7.71
C ARG A 149 -10.48 15.58 -9.22
N GLY A 150 -10.29 14.42 -9.85
CA GLY A 150 -10.50 14.24 -11.29
C GLY A 150 -9.46 14.96 -12.14
N SER A 151 -8.22 15.05 -11.66
CA SER A 151 -7.07 15.64 -12.38
C SER A 151 -6.29 14.60 -13.18
#